data_AF-A0AAU7DV54-F1
#
_entry.id   AF-A0AAU7DV54-F1
#
_cell.length_a   1.000
_cell.length_b   1.000
_cell.length_c   1.000
_cell.angle_alpha   90.00
_cell.angle_beta   90.00
_cell.angle_gamma   90.00
#
_symmetry.space_group_name_H-M   'P 1'
#
loop_
_entity.id
_entity.type
_entity.pdbx_description
1 polymer ?
#
loop_
_entity_poly.entity_id
_entity_poly.type
_entity_poly.pdbx_seq_one_letter_code
_entity_poly.pdbx_strand_id
1 'polypeptide(L)'
;MFELDQDHDTSLLMPLYIGLAPRDPRGQRPVSDEAIDFIEPVTVDELADVLLDLGIPSQVIDGAQVGAPGWVMARGLGWSDGYFIRSARNENSSRGPYLTMGSDDLAAHLAEELNVSCRIGPAMHQEPSPDNDQIADLSVHKRAGAVIGNYRSTDGPMLAHGVGDPLWFTYQRGQTIVSGVHPDTDLSSVVQYPTGSAIVGLERNGPWRRLMIVDDGILEAIHEWGPDWLTVDPRDPLEIEDGWLTTFSGSMHGLDPADLVQEYFEVPQAFAADFLSGFDLDSEQLTALDKVLVDRSAFDPFTDVLRILGLPDVAAEVAEGWRDGHDLPGATRVEPQPFGRALWDSVTTVPQEPGLPAWIQRMWITRPASYYWLTAGEITVLAAGTVAAVKKNRTGLAAGLGGLIAVSVADLLIPAKWRGQDR
;
A
#
# COMPACT_ATOMS: atom_id res chain seq x y z
N MET A 1 -45.95 -18.66 0.50
CA MET A 1 -45.36 -17.50 1.19
C MET A 1 -43.92 -17.87 1.41
N PHE A 2 -43.09 -17.63 0.40
CA PHE A 2 -41.65 -17.86 0.45
C PHE A 2 -41.05 -16.47 0.62
N GLU A 3 -40.67 -16.15 1.84
CA GLU A 3 -39.65 -15.12 2.10
C GLU A 3 -38.35 -15.71 1.53
N LEU A 4 -37.87 -15.11 0.44
CA LEU A 4 -36.52 -15.33 -0.06
C LEU A 4 -35.67 -14.21 0.52
N ASP A 5 -34.61 -14.64 1.22
CA ASP A 5 -33.62 -13.84 1.92
C ASP A 5 -33.15 -12.63 1.10
N GLN A 6 -33.07 -11.48 1.78
CA GLN A 6 -32.58 -10.20 1.29
C GLN A 6 -31.08 -10.01 1.54
N ASP A 7 -30.28 -11.08 1.55
CA ASP A 7 -28.84 -10.98 1.71
C ASP A 7 -28.19 -11.21 0.33
N HIS A 8 -28.11 -10.14 -0.47
CA HIS A 8 -27.16 -10.13 -1.57
C HIS A 8 -25.76 -10.13 -0.96
N ASP A 9 -25.05 -11.25 -1.13
CA ASP A 9 -23.68 -11.41 -0.68
C ASP A 9 -22.77 -10.54 -1.58
N THR A 10 -22.72 -9.24 -1.28
CA THR A 10 -21.80 -8.27 -1.93
C THR A 10 -20.34 -8.72 -1.83
N SER A 11 -20.03 -9.71 -1.00
CA SER A 11 -18.72 -10.36 -0.92
C SER A 11 -18.29 -11.11 -2.19
N LEU A 12 -19.22 -11.42 -3.11
CA LEU A 12 -18.91 -12.09 -4.39
C LEU A 12 -18.65 -11.12 -5.55
N LEU A 13 -18.83 -9.82 -5.33
CA LEU A 13 -18.52 -8.80 -6.33
C LEU A 13 -17.01 -8.62 -6.47
N MET A 14 -16.55 -8.54 -7.71
CA MET A 14 -15.15 -8.30 -8.02
C MET A 14 -14.99 -7.30 -9.18
N PRO A 15 -13.86 -6.58 -9.25
CA PRO A 15 -13.57 -5.73 -10.38
C PRO A 15 -13.30 -6.59 -11.61
N LEU A 16 -13.90 -6.20 -12.72
CA LEU A 16 -13.61 -6.73 -14.04
C LEU A 16 -13.06 -5.61 -14.91
N TYR A 17 -12.01 -5.92 -15.66
CA TYR A 17 -11.31 -4.98 -16.53
C TYR A 17 -11.62 -5.27 -17.99
N ILE A 18 -11.75 -4.20 -18.78
CA ILE A 18 -11.93 -4.21 -20.23
C ILE A 18 -10.72 -3.51 -20.82
N GLY A 19 -10.02 -4.19 -21.73
CA GLY A 19 -8.87 -3.67 -22.46
C GLY A 19 -9.12 -3.67 -23.95
N LEU A 20 -9.09 -2.50 -24.57
CA LEU A 20 -9.15 -2.35 -26.02
C LEU A 20 -7.75 -2.16 -26.58
N ALA A 21 -7.35 -3.07 -27.46
CA ALA A 21 -6.10 -2.96 -28.19
C ALA A 21 -6.19 -1.83 -29.24
N PRO A 22 -5.06 -1.19 -29.59
CA PRO A 22 -5.05 -0.19 -30.65
C PRO A 22 -5.53 -0.78 -31.98
N ARG A 23 -6.37 -0.04 -32.71
CA ARG A 23 -6.81 -0.40 -34.09
C ARG A 23 -5.62 -0.60 -35.03
N ASP A 24 -4.55 0.17 -34.80
CA ASP A 24 -3.31 0.11 -35.58
C ASP A 24 -2.08 0.00 -34.65
N PRO A 25 -1.26 -1.05 -34.78
CA PRO A 25 -0.07 -1.24 -33.95
C PRO A 25 1.03 -0.20 -34.20
N ARG A 26 0.95 0.60 -35.28
CA ARG A 26 1.97 1.59 -35.63
C ARG A 26 2.02 2.77 -34.66
N GLY A 27 0.94 3.06 -33.93
CA GLY A 27 0.85 4.11 -32.91
C GLY A 27 0.98 5.56 -33.40
N GLN A 28 1.51 5.80 -34.61
CA GLN A 28 1.65 7.13 -35.23
C GLN A 28 1.22 7.12 -36.69
N ARG A 29 0.65 8.25 -37.13
CA ARG A 29 0.35 8.48 -38.54
C ARG A 29 1.63 8.42 -39.37
N PRO A 30 1.62 7.75 -40.54
CA PRO A 30 2.76 7.75 -41.42
C PRO A 30 3.03 9.15 -41.97
N VAL A 31 4.32 9.47 -42.15
CA VAL A 31 4.80 10.78 -42.57
C VAL A 31 4.78 10.96 -44.10
N SER A 32 4.49 9.89 -44.84
CA SER A 32 4.48 9.87 -46.31
C SER A 32 3.06 9.65 -46.84
N ASP A 33 2.69 10.41 -47.86
CA ASP A 33 1.39 10.33 -48.56
C ASP A 33 1.19 9.00 -49.34
N GLU A 34 2.25 8.19 -49.50
CA GLU A 34 2.20 6.87 -50.15
C GLU A 34 2.01 5.70 -49.16
N ALA A 35 1.90 5.98 -47.86
CA ALA A 35 1.75 4.93 -46.84
C ALA A 35 0.30 4.45 -46.70
N ILE A 36 0.13 3.21 -46.23
CA ILE A 36 -1.18 2.62 -45.92
C ILE A 36 -1.91 3.53 -44.93
N ASP A 37 -3.20 3.80 -45.20
CA ASP A 37 -4.07 4.61 -44.35
C ASP A 37 -3.93 4.24 -42.87
N PHE A 38 -3.76 5.25 -42.03
CA PHE A 38 -3.67 5.09 -40.58
C PHE A 38 -5.07 5.14 -39.99
N ILE A 39 -5.40 4.13 -39.19
CA ILE A 39 -6.66 4.08 -38.46
C ILE A 39 -6.40 4.67 -37.08
N GLU A 40 -7.19 5.67 -36.70
CA GLU A 40 -7.06 6.30 -35.39
C GLU A 40 -7.37 5.30 -34.27
N PRO A 41 -6.59 5.32 -33.16
CA PRO A 41 -6.90 4.49 -32.01
C PRO A 41 -8.27 4.87 -31.43
N VAL A 42 -8.91 3.90 -30.77
CA VAL A 42 -10.15 4.15 -30.02
C VAL A 42 -9.87 5.22 -28.97
N THR A 43 -10.80 6.16 -28.79
CA THR A 43 -10.70 7.19 -27.75
C THR A 43 -11.41 6.74 -26.48
N VAL A 44 -11.10 7.41 -25.36
CA VAL A 44 -11.83 7.22 -24.09
C VAL A 44 -13.33 7.49 -24.27
N ASP A 45 -13.66 8.53 -25.02
CA ASP A 45 -15.05 8.94 -25.30
C ASP A 45 -15.80 7.89 -26.13
N GLU A 46 -15.17 7.33 -27.17
CA GLU A 46 -15.78 6.25 -27.99
C GLU A 46 -16.13 5.02 -27.14
N LEU A 47 -15.26 4.61 -26.22
CA LEU A 47 -15.56 3.49 -25.32
C LEU A 47 -16.64 3.88 -24.29
N ALA A 48 -16.56 5.08 -23.73
CA ALA A 48 -17.55 5.57 -22.77
C ALA A 48 -18.97 5.58 -23.38
N ASP A 49 -19.13 6.07 -24.61
CA ASP A 49 -20.41 6.10 -25.31
C ASP A 49 -21.01 4.71 -25.49
N VAL A 50 -20.21 3.72 -25.92
CA VAL A 50 -20.71 2.34 -26.07
C VAL A 50 -21.10 1.72 -24.72
N LEU A 51 -20.33 1.98 -23.66
CA LEU A 51 -20.66 1.49 -22.32
C LEU A 51 -21.91 2.17 -21.74
N LEU A 52 -22.13 3.46 -22.05
CA LEU A 52 -23.36 4.18 -21.73
C LEU A 52 -24.57 3.55 -22.43
N ASP A 53 -24.47 3.28 -23.73
CA ASP A 53 -25.54 2.67 -24.53
C ASP A 53 -25.90 1.26 -24.03
N LEU A 54 -24.88 0.49 -23.63
CA LEU A 54 -25.06 -0.81 -23.01
C LEU A 54 -25.56 -0.73 -21.57
N GLY A 55 -25.55 0.45 -20.96
CA GLY A 55 -25.96 0.64 -19.57
C GLY A 55 -24.97 0.04 -18.56
N ILE A 56 -23.67 -0.01 -18.87
CA ILE A 56 -22.65 -0.60 -18.00
C ILE A 56 -21.95 0.52 -17.20
N PRO A 57 -22.21 0.66 -15.89
CA PRO A 57 -21.50 1.63 -15.08
C PRO A 57 -20.04 1.23 -14.97
N SER A 58 -19.15 2.16 -15.29
CA SER A 58 -17.73 1.87 -15.39
C SER A 58 -16.89 3.12 -15.20
N GLN A 59 -15.58 2.93 -15.11
CA GLN A 59 -14.59 3.98 -15.09
C GLN A 59 -13.62 3.72 -16.23
N VAL A 60 -13.40 4.70 -17.10
CA VAL A 60 -12.60 4.58 -18.33
C VAL A 60 -11.36 5.46 -18.26
N ILE A 61 -10.25 5.01 -18.83
CA ILE A 61 -8.98 5.73 -18.83
C ILE A 61 -8.22 5.50 -20.14
N ASP A 62 -7.45 6.50 -20.54
CA ASP A 62 -6.44 6.34 -21.59
C ASP A 62 -5.27 5.50 -21.07
N GLY A 63 -4.95 4.42 -21.79
CA GLY A 63 -3.83 3.54 -21.49
C GLY A 63 -2.49 4.27 -21.43
N ALA A 64 -2.32 5.39 -22.15
CA ALA A 64 -1.12 6.21 -22.06
C ALA A 64 -0.85 6.72 -20.63
N GLN A 65 -1.91 7.00 -19.85
CA GLN A 65 -1.79 7.46 -18.47
C GLN A 65 -1.26 6.38 -17.53
N VAL A 66 -1.33 5.10 -17.93
CA VAL A 66 -0.87 3.95 -17.14
C VAL A 66 0.38 3.28 -17.73
N GLY A 67 0.99 3.87 -18.76
CA GLY A 67 2.17 3.32 -19.43
C GLY A 67 1.88 2.35 -20.58
N ALA A 68 0.63 2.26 -21.04
CA ALA A 68 0.20 1.45 -22.18
C ALA A 68 -0.35 2.34 -23.32
N PRO A 69 0.50 3.13 -23.99
CA PRO A 69 0.03 4.08 -25.01
C PRO A 69 -0.71 3.39 -26.16
N GLY A 70 -1.84 3.97 -26.58
CA GLY A 70 -2.69 3.45 -27.65
C GLY A 70 -3.72 2.41 -27.21
N TRP A 71 -3.69 1.97 -25.95
CA TRP A 71 -4.76 1.18 -25.35
C TRP A 71 -5.81 2.09 -24.72
N VAL A 72 -7.05 1.63 -24.66
CA VAL A 72 -8.09 2.22 -23.82
C VAL A 72 -8.55 1.15 -22.83
N MET A 73 -8.72 1.54 -21.57
CA MET A 73 -9.11 0.60 -20.53
C MET A 73 -10.36 1.09 -19.81
N ALA A 74 -11.20 0.15 -19.42
CA ALA A 74 -12.29 0.42 -18.49
C ALA A 74 -12.27 -0.60 -17.34
N ARG A 75 -12.79 -0.18 -16.19
CA ARG A 75 -13.04 -1.05 -15.04
C ARG A 75 -14.50 -0.92 -14.64
N GLY A 76 -15.11 -2.05 -14.31
CA GLY A 76 -16.48 -2.13 -13.82
C GLY A 76 -16.59 -3.20 -12.75
N LEU A 77 -17.79 -3.35 -12.19
CA LEU A 77 -18.08 -4.44 -11.26
C LEU A 77 -18.76 -5.59 -11.97
N GLY A 78 -18.48 -6.79 -11.46
CA GLY A 78 -19.11 -8.01 -11.92
C GLY A 78 -18.99 -9.14 -10.92
N TRP A 79 -19.41 -10.32 -11.36
CA TRP A 79 -19.32 -11.56 -10.61
C TRP A 79 -18.13 -12.41 -11.08
N SER A 80 -17.72 -13.37 -10.25
CA SER A 80 -16.59 -14.28 -10.52
C SER A 80 -16.73 -15.13 -11.79
N ASP A 81 -17.93 -15.28 -12.32
CA ASP A 81 -18.25 -15.99 -13.56
C ASP A 81 -18.14 -15.07 -14.80
N GLY A 82 -17.69 -13.82 -14.64
CA GLY A 82 -17.37 -12.92 -15.73
C GLY A 82 -18.57 -12.13 -16.28
N TYR A 83 -19.63 -11.98 -15.49
CA TYR A 83 -20.77 -11.13 -15.87
C TYR A 83 -20.59 -9.72 -15.27
N PHE A 84 -20.78 -8.68 -16.08
CA PHE A 84 -20.78 -7.28 -15.64
C PHE A 84 -22.14 -6.87 -15.10
N ILE A 85 -22.16 -6.02 -14.08
CA ILE A 85 -23.39 -5.38 -13.61
C ILE A 85 -23.81 -4.32 -14.63
N ARG A 86 -25.11 -4.28 -14.92
CA ARG A 86 -25.76 -3.32 -15.80
C ARG A 86 -26.78 -2.49 -15.04
N SER A 87 -26.89 -1.21 -15.36
CA SER A 87 -27.96 -0.32 -14.92
C SER A 87 -28.92 -0.01 -16.07
N ALA A 88 -30.21 -0.27 -15.86
CA ALA A 88 -31.26 0.16 -16.76
C ALA A 88 -32.47 0.68 -15.97
N ARG A 89 -32.79 1.98 -16.09
CA ARG A 89 -33.83 2.67 -15.30
C ARG A 89 -35.21 1.99 -15.31
N ASN A 90 -35.57 1.31 -16.40
CA ASN A 90 -36.89 0.68 -16.57
C ASN A 90 -36.93 -0.80 -16.15
N GLU A 91 -35.77 -1.43 -15.94
CA GLU A 91 -35.64 -2.87 -15.69
C GLU A 91 -35.00 -3.17 -14.32
N ASN A 92 -34.29 -2.20 -13.74
CA ASN A 92 -33.75 -2.28 -12.39
C ASN A 92 -34.90 -2.37 -11.39
N SER A 93 -35.13 -3.57 -10.86
CA SER A 93 -36.09 -3.75 -9.78
C SER A 93 -35.49 -3.27 -8.45
N SER A 94 -36.27 -2.56 -7.63
CA SER A 94 -35.83 -2.14 -6.29
C SER A 94 -35.65 -3.30 -5.29
N ARG A 95 -35.97 -4.55 -5.69
CA ARG A 95 -36.03 -5.75 -4.83
C ARG A 95 -35.66 -7.05 -5.55
N GLY A 96 -34.84 -7.01 -6.58
CA GLY A 96 -34.44 -8.20 -7.37
C GLY A 96 -32.99 -8.11 -7.84
N PRO A 97 -32.47 -9.17 -8.46
CA PRO A 97 -31.07 -9.25 -8.84
C PRO A 97 -30.71 -8.12 -9.81
N TYR A 98 -29.48 -7.60 -9.69
CA TYR A 98 -28.96 -6.66 -10.66
C TYR A 98 -28.96 -7.27 -12.05
N LEU A 99 -29.22 -6.44 -13.07
CA LEU A 99 -29.10 -6.85 -14.45
C LEU A 99 -27.64 -7.12 -14.77
N THR A 100 -27.39 -8.10 -15.64
CA THR A 100 -26.05 -8.54 -15.95
C THR A 100 -25.84 -8.71 -17.45
N MET A 101 -24.60 -8.59 -17.90
CA MET A 101 -24.18 -8.90 -19.27
C MET A 101 -22.93 -9.78 -19.24
N GLY A 102 -22.90 -10.85 -20.03
CA GLY A 102 -21.75 -11.74 -20.10
C GLY A 102 -20.53 -11.03 -20.71
N SER A 103 -19.33 -11.32 -20.20
CA SER A 103 -18.07 -10.78 -20.75
C SER A 103 -17.86 -11.12 -22.22
N ASP A 104 -18.23 -12.33 -22.67
CA ASP A 104 -18.12 -12.72 -24.07
C ASP A 104 -19.05 -11.89 -24.98
N ASP A 105 -20.28 -11.64 -24.53
CA ASP A 105 -21.26 -10.82 -25.27
C ASP A 105 -20.80 -9.36 -25.32
N LEU A 106 -20.27 -8.84 -24.20
CA LEU A 106 -19.72 -7.50 -24.12
C LEU A 106 -18.49 -7.34 -25.03
N ALA A 107 -17.58 -8.31 -25.01
CA ALA A 107 -16.40 -8.31 -25.86
C ALA A 107 -16.78 -8.38 -27.34
N ALA A 108 -17.76 -9.20 -27.71
CA ALA A 108 -18.27 -9.28 -29.08
C ALA A 108 -18.90 -7.95 -29.54
N HIS A 109 -19.72 -7.33 -28.70
CA HIS A 109 -20.35 -6.05 -29.03
C HIS A 109 -19.33 -4.92 -29.17
N LEU A 110 -18.38 -4.81 -28.23
CA LEU A 110 -17.29 -3.83 -28.32
C LEU A 110 -16.41 -4.07 -29.54
N ALA A 111 -16.12 -5.32 -29.88
CA ALA A 111 -15.31 -5.65 -31.06
C ALA A 111 -16.02 -5.29 -32.37
N GLU A 112 -17.34 -5.47 -32.44
CA GLU A 112 -18.15 -5.11 -33.61
C GLU A 112 -18.29 -3.59 -33.76
N GLU A 113 -18.70 -2.89 -32.69
CA GLU A 113 -19.01 -1.46 -32.72
C GLU A 113 -17.74 -0.60 -32.89
N LEU A 114 -16.66 -0.95 -32.18
CA LEU A 114 -15.42 -0.18 -32.18
C LEU A 114 -14.35 -0.73 -33.14
N ASN A 115 -14.62 -1.86 -33.81
CA ASN A 115 -13.71 -2.53 -34.74
C ASN A 115 -12.30 -2.76 -34.15
N VAL A 116 -12.25 -3.30 -32.93
CA VAL A 116 -11.00 -3.58 -32.19
C VAL A 116 -11.01 -4.95 -31.53
N SER A 117 -9.83 -5.48 -31.24
CA SER A 117 -9.71 -6.62 -30.34
C SER A 117 -9.97 -6.16 -28.89
N CYS A 118 -10.95 -6.78 -28.25
CA CYS A 118 -11.30 -6.55 -26.86
C CYS A 118 -10.81 -7.72 -25.99
N ARG A 119 -10.29 -7.42 -24.80
CA ARG A 119 -9.94 -8.38 -23.76
C ARG A 119 -10.67 -8.04 -22.48
N ILE A 120 -11.25 -9.04 -21.84
CA ILE A 120 -12.02 -8.85 -20.61
C ILE A 120 -11.60 -9.90 -19.58
N GLY A 121 -11.37 -9.49 -18.33
CA GLY A 121 -11.02 -10.41 -17.26
C GLY A 121 -10.81 -9.74 -15.89
N PRO A 122 -10.62 -10.54 -14.83
CA PRO A 122 -10.38 -10.04 -13.47
C PRO A 122 -8.98 -9.43 -13.29
N ALA A 123 -8.07 -9.72 -14.22
CA ALA A 123 -6.76 -9.10 -14.34
C ALA A 123 -6.40 -8.94 -15.81
N MET A 124 -5.75 -7.83 -16.15
CA MET A 124 -5.21 -7.57 -17.49
C MET A 124 -3.76 -8.03 -17.54
N HIS A 125 -3.50 -9.17 -18.17
CA HIS A 125 -2.14 -9.66 -18.45
C HIS A 125 -1.89 -9.64 -19.97
N GLN A 126 -0.71 -9.16 -20.38
CA GLN A 126 -0.27 -9.27 -21.76
C GLN A 126 0.74 -10.43 -21.87
N GLU A 127 0.47 -11.42 -22.73
CA GLU A 127 1.52 -12.40 -23.07
C GLU A 127 2.66 -11.68 -23.81
N PRO A 128 3.94 -11.90 -23.43
CA PRO A 128 5.06 -11.31 -24.13
C PRO A 128 5.10 -11.81 -25.58
N SER A 129 5.22 -10.88 -26.54
CA SER A 129 5.43 -11.23 -27.95
C SER A 129 6.83 -11.84 -28.13
N PRO A 130 6.98 -12.99 -28.83
CA PRO A 130 8.27 -13.67 -28.98
C PRO A 130 9.31 -12.89 -29.81
N ASP A 131 8.90 -11.83 -30.53
CA ASP A 131 9.77 -11.05 -31.43
C ASP A 131 10.15 -9.66 -30.90
N ASN A 132 9.81 -9.33 -29.66
CA ASN A 132 10.05 -7.99 -29.12
C ASN A 132 10.47 -8.03 -27.64
N ASP A 133 11.78 -7.98 -27.38
CA ASP A 133 12.39 -7.87 -26.04
C ASP A 133 12.07 -6.54 -25.32
N GLN A 134 11.16 -5.72 -25.84
CA GLN A 134 10.78 -4.41 -25.30
C GLN A 134 9.27 -4.09 -25.39
N ILE A 135 8.39 -5.10 -25.37
CA ILE A 135 6.98 -4.81 -25.11
C ILE A 135 6.79 -4.89 -23.60
N ALA A 136 6.73 -3.70 -23.00
CA ALA A 136 6.40 -3.51 -21.60
C ALA A 136 5.16 -4.33 -21.28
N ASP A 137 5.32 -5.24 -20.33
CA ASP A 137 4.21 -5.84 -19.62
C ASP A 137 3.25 -4.70 -19.25
N LEU A 138 1.93 -4.92 -19.38
CA LEU A 138 0.94 -4.01 -18.81
C LEU A 138 0.94 -4.25 -17.29
N SER A 139 2.11 -4.08 -16.66
CA SER A 139 2.31 -4.21 -15.25
C SER A 139 1.79 -2.92 -14.63
N VAL A 140 0.50 -2.94 -14.28
CA VAL A 140 -0.07 -2.14 -13.18
C VAL A 140 0.55 -2.60 -11.85
N HIS A 141 1.84 -2.96 -11.84
CA HIS A 141 2.51 -3.70 -10.77
C HIS A 141 4.01 -3.39 -10.68
N LYS A 142 4.52 -2.24 -11.14
CA LYS A 142 5.78 -1.77 -10.52
C LYS A 142 5.40 -1.17 -9.17
N ARG A 143 5.11 -2.06 -8.22
CA ARG A 143 5.02 -1.66 -6.82
C ARG A 143 6.41 -1.17 -6.45
N ALA A 144 6.52 0.06 -6.02
CA ALA A 144 7.72 0.54 -5.37
C ALA A 144 7.22 1.16 -4.07
N GLY A 145 7.69 0.61 -2.97
CA GLY A 145 7.17 0.94 -1.65
C GLY A 145 8.29 1.36 -0.73
N ALA A 146 8.02 2.38 0.08
CA ALA A 146 8.84 2.70 1.23
C ALA A 146 7.93 2.94 2.44
N VAL A 147 8.34 2.46 3.59
CA VAL A 147 7.66 2.67 4.86
C VAL A 147 8.58 3.45 5.78
N ILE A 148 8.07 4.52 6.38
CA ILE A 148 8.80 5.37 7.31
C ILE A 148 8.13 5.21 8.67
N GLY A 149 8.90 4.85 9.68
CA GLY A 149 8.41 4.74 11.04
C GLY A 149 9.54 4.58 12.03
N ASN A 150 9.23 4.44 13.32
CA ASN A 150 10.25 4.31 14.37
C ASN A 150 10.55 2.84 14.68
N TYR A 151 10.90 2.06 13.65
CA TYR A 151 11.28 0.65 13.79
C TYR A 151 12.66 0.51 14.38
N ARG A 152 12.80 -0.34 15.40
CA ARG A 152 14.12 -0.67 15.96
C ARG A 152 14.80 -1.69 15.08
N SER A 153 16.13 -1.74 15.14
CA SER A 153 16.88 -2.70 14.32
C SER A 153 16.63 -4.15 14.74
N THR A 154 16.13 -4.32 15.96
CA THR A 154 15.63 -5.56 16.52
C THR A 154 14.30 -6.00 15.92
N ASP A 155 13.52 -5.09 15.34
CA ASP A 155 12.23 -5.43 14.70
C ASP A 155 12.45 -6.04 13.31
N GLY A 156 13.59 -5.73 12.68
CA GLY A 156 13.92 -6.14 11.31
C GLY A 156 13.73 -7.64 11.02
N PRO A 157 14.28 -8.57 11.83
CA PRO A 157 14.08 -10.01 11.61
C PRO A 157 12.61 -10.43 11.65
N MET A 158 11.80 -9.84 12.54
CA MET A 158 10.38 -10.15 12.66
C MET A 158 9.57 -9.55 11.51
N LEU A 159 9.92 -8.35 11.07
CA LEU A 159 9.33 -7.70 9.90
C LEU A 159 9.61 -8.50 8.62
N ALA A 160 10.87 -8.89 8.39
CA ALA A 160 11.22 -9.71 7.23
C ALA A 160 10.55 -11.09 7.28
N HIS A 161 10.39 -11.69 8.46
CA HIS A 161 9.59 -12.91 8.63
C HIS A 161 8.11 -12.69 8.28
N GLY A 162 7.51 -11.59 8.74
CA GLY A 162 6.09 -11.28 8.53
C GLY A 162 5.77 -11.00 7.06
N VAL A 163 6.66 -10.29 6.35
CA VAL A 163 6.56 -10.05 4.91
C VAL A 163 6.83 -11.33 4.11
N GLY A 164 7.75 -12.17 4.58
CA GLY A 164 8.20 -13.36 3.85
C GLY A 164 9.25 -13.10 2.77
N ASP A 165 9.59 -11.83 2.53
CA ASP A 165 10.61 -11.38 1.58
C ASP A 165 11.77 -10.63 2.26
N PRO A 166 12.93 -10.54 1.59
CA PRO A 166 14.05 -9.72 2.06
C PRO A 166 13.70 -8.23 2.06
N LEU A 167 14.17 -7.53 3.10
CA LEU A 167 13.93 -6.10 3.30
C LEU A 167 15.24 -5.31 3.44
N TRP A 168 15.23 -4.07 2.99
CA TRP A 168 16.26 -3.07 3.29
C TRP A 168 15.81 -2.18 4.44
N PHE A 169 16.70 -1.99 5.41
CA PHE A 169 16.50 -1.09 6.55
C PHE A 169 17.57 -0.01 6.57
N THR A 170 17.17 1.25 6.77
CA THR A 170 18.11 2.34 7.05
C THR A 170 17.57 3.27 8.13
N TYR A 171 18.49 3.91 8.88
CA TYR A 171 18.20 4.89 9.92
C TYR A 171 18.60 6.28 9.46
N GLN A 172 17.64 7.18 9.33
CA GLN A 172 17.89 8.55 8.88
C GLN A 172 17.04 9.55 9.67
N ARG A 173 17.69 10.59 10.22
CA ARG A 173 17.02 11.65 11.02
C ARG A 173 16.17 11.13 12.19
N GLY A 174 16.55 10.00 12.79
CA GLY A 174 15.81 9.39 13.90
C GLY A 174 14.55 8.61 13.47
N GLN A 175 14.34 8.46 12.17
CA GLN A 175 13.31 7.61 11.56
C GLN A 175 13.97 6.41 10.89
N THR A 176 13.21 5.34 10.74
CA THR A 176 13.62 4.14 10.02
C THR A 176 12.86 4.08 8.70
N ILE A 177 13.61 3.90 7.61
CA ILE A 177 13.04 3.65 6.30
C ILE A 177 13.19 2.16 6.02
N VAL A 178 12.08 1.54 5.63
CA VAL A 178 12.01 0.13 5.24
C VAL A 178 11.54 0.06 3.80
N SER A 179 12.22 -0.72 2.96
CA SER A 179 11.78 -1.00 1.60
C SER A 179 11.95 -2.47 1.27
N GLY A 180 11.17 -2.96 0.30
CA GLY A 180 11.39 -4.27 -0.29
C GLY A 180 12.74 -4.36 -0.99
N VAL A 181 13.32 -5.56 -1.05
CA VAL A 181 14.42 -5.85 -1.99
C VAL A 181 13.88 -5.99 -3.41
N HIS A 182 12.66 -6.52 -3.55
CA HIS A 182 11.94 -6.58 -4.81
C HIS A 182 10.90 -5.46 -4.87
N PRO A 183 10.67 -4.86 -6.06
CA PRO A 183 9.60 -3.88 -6.24
C PRO A 183 8.24 -4.45 -5.77
N ASP A 184 7.97 -5.70 -6.12
CA ASP A 184 6.67 -6.35 -5.89
C ASP A 184 6.43 -6.77 -4.43
N THR A 185 7.40 -6.55 -3.54
CA THR A 185 7.29 -6.92 -2.12
C THR A 185 6.16 -6.14 -1.45
N ASP A 186 5.20 -6.87 -0.86
CA ASP A 186 4.09 -6.28 -0.12
C ASP A 186 4.56 -5.79 1.27
N LEU A 187 4.48 -4.48 1.48
CA LEU A 187 4.87 -3.83 2.74
C LEU A 187 3.68 -3.62 3.70
N SER A 188 2.49 -4.13 3.40
CA SER A 188 1.29 -4.00 4.24
C SER A 188 1.54 -4.40 5.70
N SER A 189 2.21 -5.54 5.91
CA SER A 189 2.57 -6.05 7.24
C SER A 189 3.60 -5.19 7.98
N VAL A 190 4.45 -4.46 7.24
CA VAL A 190 5.40 -3.49 7.82
C VAL A 190 4.66 -2.24 8.26
N VAL A 191 3.79 -1.72 7.40
CA VAL A 191 2.97 -0.52 7.67
C VAL A 191 2.09 -0.71 8.90
N GLN A 192 1.52 -1.91 9.09
CA GLN A 192 0.66 -2.24 10.22
C GLN A 192 1.42 -2.67 11.48
N TYR A 193 2.74 -2.81 11.40
CA TYR A 193 3.52 -3.27 12.55
C TYR A 193 3.52 -2.21 13.64
N PRO A 194 3.14 -2.56 14.89
CA PRO A 194 2.97 -1.56 15.94
C PRO A 194 4.31 -0.91 16.28
N THR A 195 4.35 0.41 16.22
CA THR A 195 5.49 1.22 16.70
C THR A 195 5.01 2.29 17.65
N GLY A 196 5.94 2.95 18.36
CA GLY A 196 5.59 4.01 19.31
C GLY A 196 5.26 5.36 18.68
N SER A 197 5.03 5.42 17.36
CA SER A 197 4.72 6.63 16.60
C SER A 197 3.96 6.29 15.34
N ALA A 198 3.32 7.28 14.72
CA ALA A 198 2.72 7.13 13.41
C ALA A 198 3.73 6.63 12.36
N ILE A 199 3.24 5.79 11.47
CA ILE A 199 3.94 5.15 10.36
C ILE A 199 3.38 5.74 9.06
N VAL A 200 4.27 6.07 8.14
CA VAL A 200 3.92 6.55 6.80
C VAL A 200 4.26 5.47 5.78
N GLY A 201 3.24 4.90 5.16
CA GLY A 201 3.39 3.99 4.02
C GLY A 201 3.30 4.75 2.71
N LEU A 202 4.29 4.58 1.84
CA LEU A 202 4.30 5.11 0.48
C LEU A 202 4.29 3.94 -0.48
N GLU A 203 3.35 3.91 -1.40
CA GLU A 203 3.23 2.89 -2.43
C GLU A 203 3.05 3.59 -3.78
N ARG A 204 3.98 3.40 -4.70
CA ARG A 204 3.77 3.70 -6.10
C ARG A 204 3.36 2.44 -6.81
N ASN A 205 2.36 2.57 -7.66
CA ASN A 205 2.00 1.53 -8.60
C ASN A 205 1.80 2.17 -9.99
N GLY A 206 2.75 2.00 -10.92
CA GLY A 206 2.69 2.67 -12.21
C GLY A 206 2.57 4.21 -12.07
N PRO A 207 1.50 4.86 -12.56
CA PRO A 207 1.22 6.29 -12.34
C PRO A 207 0.56 6.60 -10.98
N TRP A 208 0.00 5.59 -10.30
CA TRP A 208 -0.70 5.75 -9.03
C TRP A 208 0.31 5.86 -7.88
N ARG A 209 -0.03 6.70 -6.93
CA ARG A 209 0.73 6.95 -5.71
C ARG A 209 -0.24 6.92 -4.56
N ARG A 210 0.01 6.06 -3.59
CA ARG A 210 -0.76 5.92 -2.37
C ARG A 210 0.10 6.31 -1.19
N LEU A 211 -0.44 7.17 -0.35
CA LEU A 211 0.07 7.52 0.96
C LEU A 211 -0.88 6.93 2.00
N MET A 212 -0.32 6.31 3.03
CA MET A 212 -1.05 5.75 4.16
C MET A 212 -0.42 6.26 5.45
N ILE A 213 -1.26 6.64 6.41
CA ILE A 213 -0.84 6.93 7.77
C ILE A 213 -1.47 5.87 8.68
N VAL A 214 -0.62 5.21 9.45
CA VAL A 214 -1.03 4.21 10.42
C VAL A 214 -0.49 4.57 11.79
N ASP A 215 -1.35 4.58 12.80
CA ASP A 215 -0.95 4.74 14.19
C ASP A 215 -1.39 3.52 15.00
N ASP A 216 -0.48 2.94 15.78
CA ASP A 216 -0.69 1.71 16.56
C ASP A 216 -1.34 0.54 15.77
N GLY A 217 -0.99 0.40 14.49
CA GLY A 217 -1.54 -0.62 13.58
C GLY A 217 -2.96 -0.31 13.05
N ILE A 218 -3.53 0.85 13.38
CA ILE A 218 -4.81 1.34 12.89
C ILE A 218 -4.56 2.33 11.75
N LEU A 219 -5.24 2.13 10.63
CA LEU A 219 -5.19 3.05 9.50
C LEU A 219 -5.97 4.33 9.84
N GLU A 220 -5.25 5.44 9.93
CA GLU A 220 -5.81 6.76 10.25
C GLU A 220 -6.21 7.52 8.98
N ALA A 221 -5.38 7.47 7.95
CA ALA A 221 -5.61 8.21 6.70
C ALA A 221 -5.04 7.48 5.48
N ILE A 222 -5.73 7.59 4.34
CA ILE A 222 -5.24 7.18 3.02
C ILE A 222 -5.43 8.34 2.07
N HIS A 223 -4.44 8.58 1.24
CA HIS A 223 -4.54 9.49 0.11
C HIS A 223 -4.00 8.83 -1.15
N GLU A 224 -4.65 9.04 -2.28
CA GLU A 224 -4.15 8.56 -3.57
C GLU A 224 -4.08 9.69 -4.59
N TRP A 225 -2.91 9.80 -5.23
CA TRP A 225 -2.74 10.53 -6.48
C TRP A 225 -2.70 9.53 -7.62
N GLY A 226 -3.33 9.88 -8.72
CA GLY A 226 -3.33 9.05 -9.91
C GLY A 226 -4.12 9.70 -11.02
N PRO A 227 -4.10 9.10 -12.20
CA PRO A 227 -4.90 9.57 -13.31
C PRO A 227 -6.39 9.51 -12.97
N ASP A 228 -7.12 10.55 -13.41
CA ASP A 228 -8.56 10.64 -13.25
C ASP A 228 -9.22 9.65 -14.21
N TRP A 229 -9.95 8.70 -13.64
CA TRP A 229 -10.82 7.84 -14.43
C TRP A 229 -12.07 8.63 -14.81
N LEU A 230 -12.43 8.59 -16.09
CA LEU A 230 -13.71 9.09 -16.57
C LEU A 230 -14.81 8.16 -16.06
N THR A 231 -15.65 8.65 -15.15
CA THR A 231 -16.81 7.89 -14.67
C THR A 231 -17.90 7.87 -15.73
N VAL A 232 -18.29 6.66 -16.11
CA VAL A 232 -19.43 6.37 -16.99
C VAL A 232 -20.61 6.04 -16.09
N ASP A 233 -21.53 7.00 -15.95
CA ASP A 233 -22.80 6.82 -15.24
C ASP A 233 -23.95 6.71 -16.24
N PRO A 234 -24.49 5.49 -16.48
CA PRO A 234 -25.62 5.30 -17.40
C PRO A 234 -26.93 5.97 -16.97
N ARG A 235 -26.96 6.56 -15.77
CA ARG A 235 -28.12 7.32 -15.28
C ARG A 235 -28.11 8.73 -15.80
N ASP A 236 -26.97 9.34 -16.09
CA ASP A 236 -26.94 10.72 -16.56
C ASP A 236 -27.29 10.76 -18.05
N PRO A 237 -28.45 11.34 -18.44
CA PRO A 237 -28.67 11.62 -19.84
C PRO A 237 -27.65 12.69 -20.25
N LEU A 238 -26.85 12.40 -21.28
CA LEU A 238 -25.92 13.34 -21.90
C LEU A 238 -26.66 14.62 -22.36
N GLU A 239 -26.78 15.62 -21.49
CA GLU A 239 -26.90 17.02 -21.89
C GLU A 239 -25.51 17.65 -21.78
N ILE A 240 -24.72 17.49 -22.85
CA ILE A 240 -23.53 18.31 -23.07
C ILE A 240 -24.02 19.68 -23.56
N GLU A 241 -24.26 20.61 -22.65
CA GLU A 241 -24.38 22.04 -22.97
C GLU A 241 -23.31 22.82 -22.17
N ASP A 242 -22.38 23.43 -22.91
CA ASP A 242 -21.39 24.42 -22.44
C ASP A 242 -20.43 24.03 -21.29
N GLY A 243 -19.73 22.90 -21.45
CA GLY A 243 -18.35 22.75 -20.95
C GLY A 243 -18.12 22.67 -19.44
N TRP A 244 -19.17 22.41 -18.65
CA TRP A 244 -19.04 22.09 -17.22
C TRP A 244 -19.91 20.88 -16.87
N LEU A 245 -19.27 19.77 -16.50
CA LEU A 245 -19.90 18.63 -15.85
C LEU A 245 -20.41 19.08 -14.47
N THR A 246 -21.71 19.31 -14.34
CA THR A 246 -22.34 19.59 -13.04
C THR A 246 -22.59 18.30 -12.29
N THR A 247 -21.87 18.11 -11.20
CA THR A 247 -22.06 17.01 -10.25
C THR A 247 -23.36 17.20 -9.45
N PHE A 248 -24.01 16.07 -9.12
CA PHE A 248 -25.06 15.83 -8.12
C PHE A 248 -26.54 15.90 -8.52
N SER A 249 -27.20 14.73 -8.45
CA SER A 249 -28.49 14.57 -7.77
C SER A 249 -28.64 13.15 -7.23
N GLY A 250 -28.31 12.95 -5.95
CA GLY A 250 -28.58 11.70 -5.24
C GLY A 250 -30.08 11.45 -5.12
N SER A 251 -30.56 10.35 -5.73
CA SER A 251 -31.85 9.77 -5.37
C SER A 251 -31.64 8.68 -4.33
N MET A 252 -32.05 8.97 -3.10
CA MET A 252 -31.84 8.18 -1.88
C MET A 252 -32.70 6.89 -1.78
N HIS A 253 -33.00 6.22 -2.90
CA HIS A 253 -33.94 5.10 -2.94
C HIS A 253 -33.42 3.92 -3.77
N GLY A 254 -32.70 3.01 -3.11
CA GLY A 254 -32.21 1.74 -3.65
C GLY A 254 -30.73 1.79 -4.03
N LEU A 255 -29.98 0.73 -3.73
CA LEU A 255 -28.60 0.56 -4.18
C LEU A 255 -28.61 0.46 -5.72
N ASP A 256 -28.32 1.54 -6.44
CA ASP A 256 -28.17 1.50 -7.90
C ASP A 256 -26.80 0.89 -8.24
N PRO A 257 -26.69 0.02 -9.27
CA PRO A 257 -25.41 -0.43 -9.79
C PRO A 257 -24.37 0.68 -10.02
N ALA A 258 -24.79 1.87 -10.46
CA ALA A 258 -23.89 2.98 -10.70
C ALA A 258 -23.30 3.53 -9.39
N ASP A 259 -24.11 3.66 -8.33
CA ASP A 259 -23.62 4.07 -7.01
C ASP A 259 -22.67 3.01 -6.42
N LEU A 260 -22.98 1.73 -6.63
CA LEU A 260 -22.14 0.62 -6.17
C LEU A 260 -20.76 0.61 -6.85
N VAL A 261 -20.71 0.83 -8.17
CA VAL A 261 -19.45 0.94 -8.92
C VAL A 261 -18.66 2.16 -8.45
N GLN A 262 -19.34 3.30 -8.26
CA GLN A 262 -18.69 4.52 -7.76
C GLN A 262 -18.11 4.32 -6.35
N GLU A 263 -18.90 3.81 -5.41
CA GLU A 263 -18.48 3.55 -4.02
C GLU A 263 -17.33 2.53 -3.94
N TYR A 264 -17.36 1.50 -4.79
CA TYR A 264 -16.31 0.47 -4.79
C TYR A 264 -14.95 1.01 -5.26
N PHE A 265 -14.94 1.89 -6.26
CA PHE A 265 -13.71 2.44 -6.82
C PHE A 265 -13.33 3.82 -6.24
N GLU A 266 -14.20 4.42 -5.45
CA GLU A 266 -13.90 5.65 -4.72
C GLU A 266 -12.86 5.35 -3.64
N VAL A 267 -11.67 5.92 -3.84
CA VAL A 267 -10.59 5.78 -2.87
C VAL A 267 -10.77 6.84 -1.78
N PRO A 268 -10.69 6.47 -0.50
CA PRO A 268 -10.60 7.44 0.59
C PRO A 268 -9.52 8.49 0.31
N GLN A 269 -9.87 9.76 0.47
CA GLN A 269 -8.95 10.89 0.31
C GLN A 269 -8.69 11.50 1.68
N ALA A 270 -7.42 11.65 2.05
CA ALA A 270 -7.05 12.25 3.32
C ALA A 270 -7.16 13.76 3.23
N PHE A 271 -7.53 14.38 4.35
CA PHE A 271 -7.43 15.81 4.53
C PHE A 271 -6.19 16.15 5.34
N ALA A 272 -5.66 17.36 5.20
CA ALA A 272 -4.50 17.80 5.97
C ALA A 272 -4.71 17.68 7.50
N ALA A 273 -5.95 17.80 7.96
CA ALA A 273 -6.31 17.65 9.37
C ALA A 273 -6.06 16.23 9.92
N ASP A 274 -6.13 15.20 9.08
CA ASP A 274 -5.95 13.80 9.50
C ASP A 274 -4.50 13.51 9.93
N PHE A 275 -3.56 14.37 9.53
CA PHE A 275 -2.14 14.26 9.88
C PHE A 275 -1.83 14.81 11.28
N LEU A 276 -2.76 15.55 11.90
CA LEU A 276 -2.52 16.20 13.21
C LEU A 276 -2.40 15.20 14.38
N SER A 277 -2.99 14.01 14.26
CA SER A 277 -2.90 12.98 15.29
C SER A 277 -1.48 12.41 15.40
N GLY A 278 -0.81 12.25 14.25
CA GLY A 278 0.54 11.67 14.17
C GLY A 278 1.68 12.69 14.14
N PHE A 279 1.41 13.93 13.71
CA PHE A 279 2.45 14.95 13.46
C PHE A 279 2.06 16.30 14.09
N ASP A 280 3.01 16.92 14.80
CA ASP A 280 2.87 18.25 15.41
C ASP A 280 3.05 19.34 14.33
N LEU A 281 2.02 19.54 13.49
CA LEU A 281 2.04 20.46 12.36
C LEU A 281 1.50 21.85 12.74
N ASP A 282 2.18 22.90 12.28
CA ASP A 282 1.67 24.26 12.39
C ASP A 282 0.64 24.61 11.29
N SER A 283 0.01 25.79 11.40
CA SER A 283 -1.03 26.19 10.43
C SER A 283 -0.50 26.44 9.01
N GLU A 284 0.78 26.80 8.87
CA GLU A 284 1.40 27.01 7.57
C GLU A 284 1.66 25.66 6.88
N GLN A 285 2.18 24.69 7.62
CA GLN A 285 2.38 23.30 7.18
C GLN A 285 1.06 22.64 6.79
N LEU A 286 -0.01 22.81 7.57
CA LEU A 286 -1.33 22.30 7.20
C LEU A 286 -1.83 22.87 5.87
N THR A 287 -1.66 24.18 5.66
CA THR A 287 -2.08 24.85 4.42
C THR A 287 -1.23 24.39 3.23
N ALA A 288 0.07 24.16 3.44
CA ALA A 288 0.95 23.61 2.41
C ALA A 288 0.57 22.15 2.07
N LEU A 289 0.26 21.34 3.08
CA LEU A 289 -0.14 19.95 2.91
C LEU A 289 -1.43 19.84 2.13
N ASP A 290 -2.44 20.64 2.48
CA ASP A 290 -3.74 20.69 1.78
C ASP A 290 -3.56 20.98 0.29
N LYS A 291 -2.67 21.92 -0.07
CA LYS A 291 -2.36 22.22 -1.48
C LYS A 291 -1.74 21.03 -2.22
N VAL A 292 -0.86 20.28 -1.58
CA VAL A 292 -0.20 19.11 -2.20
C VAL A 292 -1.18 17.93 -2.33
N LEU A 293 -2.04 17.73 -1.33
CA LEU A 293 -3.06 16.67 -1.37
C LEU A 293 -4.09 16.92 -2.49
N VAL A 294 -4.48 18.18 -2.73
CA VAL A 294 -5.45 18.55 -3.76
C VAL A 294 -4.82 18.58 -5.18
N ASP A 295 -3.51 18.79 -5.30
CA ASP A 295 -2.84 18.84 -6.60
C ASP A 295 -2.66 17.44 -7.21
N ARG A 296 -3.61 17.06 -8.07
CA ARG A 296 -3.59 15.79 -8.82
C ARG A 296 -2.49 15.72 -9.88
N SER A 297 -1.92 16.86 -10.27
CA SER A 297 -0.89 16.95 -11.31
C SER A 297 0.54 17.02 -10.77
N ALA A 298 0.70 16.93 -9.44
CA ALA A 298 2.00 16.97 -8.79
C ALA A 298 2.92 15.88 -9.35
N PHE A 299 4.11 16.28 -9.82
CA PHE A 299 5.09 15.37 -10.39
C PHE A 299 5.67 14.41 -9.33
N ASP A 300 5.89 14.92 -8.11
CA ASP A 300 6.47 14.19 -6.97
C ASP A 300 5.79 14.60 -5.66
N PRO A 301 4.53 14.17 -5.44
CA PRO A 301 3.79 14.54 -4.24
C PRO A 301 4.41 13.91 -2.98
N PHE A 302 5.08 12.76 -3.09
CA PHE A 302 5.71 12.10 -1.95
C PHE A 302 6.81 12.96 -1.33
N THR A 303 7.73 13.48 -2.14
CA THR A 303 8.80 14.34 -1.62
C THR A 303 8.25 15.59 -0.95
N ASP A 304 7.21 16.21 -1.53
CA ASP A 304 6.60 17.41 -0.98
C ASP A 304 5.90 17.14 0.36
N VAL A 305 5.11 16.06 0.46
CA VAL A 305 4.49 15.64 1.73
C VAL A 305 5.55 15.34 2.79
N LEU A 306 6.57 14.54 2.47
CA LEU A 306 7.60 14.17 3.45
C LEU A 306 8.38 15.39 3.96
N ARG A 307 8.66 16.37 3.10
CA ARG A 307 9.30 17.63 3.51
C ARG A 307 8.43 18.43 4.47
N ILE A 308 7.13 18.52 4.20
CA ILE A 308 6.17 19.23 5.07
C ILE A 308 6.10 18.54 6.44
N LEU A 309 6.08 17.20 6.48
CA LEU A 309 6.07 16.41 7.71
C LEU A 309 7.43 16.36 8.43
N GLY A 310 8.49 16.92 7.85
CA GLY A 310 9.86 16.87 8.41
C GLY A 310 10.51 15.48 8.35
N LEU A 311 9.99 14.58 7.51
CA LEU A 311 10.48 13.22 7.33
C LEU A 311 11.62 13.16 6.30
N PRO A 312 12.38 12.04 6.23
CA PRO A 312 13.45 11.88 5.24
C PRO A 312 12.87 11.77 3.81
N ASP A 313 13.16 12.76 2.96
CA ASP A 313 12.71 12.79 1.55
C ASP A 313 13.32 11.69 0.69
N VAL A 314 14.44 11.10 1.13
CA VAL A 314 15.06 9.95 0.46
C VAL A 314 14.13 8.73 0.40
N ALA A 315 13.17 8.61 1.32
CA ALA A 315 12.16 7.57 1.26
C ALA A 315 11.20 7.76 0.08
N ALA A 316 10.91 9.00 -0.32
CA ALA A 316 10.12 9.28 -1.52
C ALA A 316 10.88 8.83 -2.78
N GLU A 317 12.19 9.07 -2.87
CA GLU A 317 13.00 8.60 -4.01
C GLU A 317 12.94 7.06 -4.18
N VAL A 318 12.87 6.33 -3.05
CA VAL A 318 12.75 4.87 -3.05
C VAL A 318 11.34 4.42 -3.40
N ALA A 319 10.32 5.06 -2.82
CA ALA A 319 8.92 4.78 -3.16
C ALA A 319 8.59 5.13 -4.63
N GLU A 320 9.19 6.19 -5.18
CA GLU A 320 9.08 6.55 -6.60
C GLU A 320 9.85 5.58 -7.50
N GLY A 321 10.76 4.77 -6.95
CA GLY A 321 11.61 3.86 -7.69
C GLY A 321 12.74 4.56 -8.46
N TRP A 322 13.11 5.79 -8.06
CA TRP A 322 14.27 6.52 -8.60
C TRP A 322 15.58 6.08 -7.96
N ARG A 323 15.51 5.55 -6.74
CA ARG A 323 16.63 4.97 -6.00
C ARG A 323 16.24 3.60 -5.48
N ASP A 324 17.16 2.65 -5.53
CA ASP A 324 16.95 1.35 -4.90
C ASP A 324 17.23 1.41 -3.39
N GLY A 325 16.53 0.60 -2.59
CA GLY A 325 16.70 0.60 -1.13
C GLY A 325 18.14 0.31 -0.66
N HIS A 326 18.93 -0.42 -1.45
CA HIS A 326 20.33 -0.74 -1.14
C HIS A 326 21.28 0.47 -1.29
N ASP A 327 20.90 1.47 -2.07
CA ASP A 327 21.67 2.69 -2.27
C ASP A 327 21.48 3.71 -1.14
N LEU A 328 20.56 3.43 -0.20
CA LEU A 328 20.35 4.27 0.96
C LEU A 328 21.59 4.24 1.87
N PRO A 329 22.02 5.39 2.42
CA PRO A 329 23.14 5.43 3.36
C PRO A 329 22.88 4.52 4.57
N GLY A 330 23.79 3.59 4.85
CA GLY A 330 23.64 2.66 5.98
C GLY A 330 22.57 1.60 5.80
N ALA A 331 22.12 1.34 4.56
CA ALA A 331 21.19 0.26 4.26
C ALA A 331 21.73 -1.11 4.70
N THR A 332 20.93 -1.82 5.48
CA THR A 332 21.19 -3.20 5.89
C THR A 332 20.12 -4.12 5.34
N ARG A 333 20.54 -5.18 4.66
CA ARG A 333 19.64 -6.23 4.19
C ARG A 333 19.29 -7.16 5.33
N VAL A 334 18.00 -7.44 5.51
CA VAL A 334 17.49 -8.44 6.44
C VAL A 334 16.77 -9.51 5.65
N GLU A 335 17.24 -10.75 5.75
CA GLU A 335 16.62 -11.89 5.08
C GLU A 335 15.44 -12.45 5.89
N PRO A 336 14.40 -12.96 5.22
CA PRO A 336 13.31 -13.64 5.90
C PRO A 336 13.82 -14.94 6.52
N GLN A 337 13.40 -15.20 7.75
CA GLN A 337 13.76 -16.42 8.48
C GLN A 337 12.53 -17.07 9.09
N PRO A 338 12.57 -18.37 9.45
CA PRO A 338 11.49 -18.99 10.20
C PRO A 338 11.27 -18.30 11.56
N PHE A 339 10.01 -18.23 12.00
CA PHE A 339 9.57 -17.49 13.19
C PHE A 339 10.50 -17.62 14.41
N GLY A 340 10.83 -18.85 14.81
CA GLY A 340 11.65 -19.07 16.01
C GLY A 340 13.07 -18.49 15.91
N ARG A 341 13.63 -18.45 14.69
CA ARG A 341 14.94 -17.85 14.44
C ARG A 341 14.84 -16.34 14.29
N ALA A 342 13.81 -15.84 13.62
CA ALA A 342 13.51 -14.41 13.54
C ALA A 342 13.30 -13.80 14.94
N LEU A 343 12.56 -14.47 15.82
CA LEU A 343 12.36 -14.04 17.21
C LEU A 343 13.67 -14.03 17.99
N TRP A 344 14.50 -15.05 17.82
CA TRP A 344 15.81 -15.12 18.46
C TRP A 344 16.75 -14.01 17.97
N ASP A 345 16.81 -13.81 16.66
CA ASP A 345 17.62 -12.77 16.02
C ASP A 345 17.10 -11.38 16.43
N SER A 346 15.78 -11.20 16.56
CA SER A 346 15.19 -9.94 17.05
C SER A 346 15.68 -9.57 18.46
N VAL A 347 15.77 -10.55 19.37
CA VAL A 347 16.24 -10.31 20.75
C VAL A 347 17.76 -10.15 20.83
N THR A 348 18.51 -10.75 19.91
CA THR A 348 19.99 -10.80 19.94
C THR A 348 20.67 -9.83 18.99
N THR A 349 19.93 -9.19 18.08
CA THR A 349 20.45 -8.16 17.18
C THR A 349 20.89 -6.95 17.99
N VAL A 350 22.12 -6.49 17.74
CA VAL A 350 22.68 -5.30 18.41
C VAL A 350 21.98 -4.06 17.86
N PRO A 351 21.29 -3.27 18.71
CA PRO A 351 20.59 -2.07 18.27
C PRO A 351 21.53 -1.08 17.59
N GLN A 352 21.19 -0.59 16.41
CA GLN A 352 21.97 0.43 15.69
C GLN A 352 21.49 1.86 16.00
N GLU A 353 20.22 2.01 16.32
CA GLU A 353 19.57 3.30 16.56
C GLU A 353 20.08 4.00 17.83
N PRO A 354 20.24 5.34 17.84
CA PRO A 354 20.64 6.08 19.04
C PRO A 354 19.52 6.12 20.08
N GLY A 355 19.86 6.09 21.38
CA GLY A 355 18.88 6.26 22.46
C GLY A 355 19.22 5.47 23.72
N LEU A 356 18.59 5.82 24.85
CA LEU A 356 18.77 5.11 26.12
C LEU A 356 18.35 3.63 26.04
N PRO A 357 17.19 3.26 25.44
CA PRO A 357 16.77 1.86 25.36
C PRO A 357 17.75 1.02 24.52
N ALA A 358 18.11 1.52 23.34
CA ALA A 358 19.09 0.91 22.47
C ALA A 358 20.46 0.79 23.15
N TRP A 359 20.90 1.80 23.90
CA TRP A 359 22.14 1.75 24.67
C TRP A 359 22.12 0.68 25.76
N ILE A 360 21.04 0.56 26.53
CA ILE A 360 20.87 -0.49 27.55
C ILE A 360 20.89 -1.88 26.89
N GLN A 361 20.14 -2.07 25.82
CA GLN A 361 20.10 -3.34 25.11
C GLN A 361 21.45 -3.67 24.46
N ARG A 362 22.15 -2.71 23.86
CA ARG A 362 23.54 -2.88 23.42
C ARG A 362 24.44 -3.31 24.56
N MET A 363 24.36 -2.69 25.74
CA MET A 363 25.16 -3.13 26.90
C MET A 363 24.82 -4.55 27.34
N TRP A 364 23.55 -4.94 27.28
CA TRP A 364 23.12 -6.30 27.65
C TRP A 364 23.63 -7.36 26.64
N ILE A 365 23.64 -7.03 25.35
CA ILE A 365 24.08 -7.92 24.27
C ILE A 365 25.62 -7.95 24.18
N THR A 366 26.26 -6.79 24.08
CA THR A 366 27.72 -6.67 23.91
C THR A 366 28.50 -6.90 25.20
N ARG A 367 27.85 -6.78 26.37
CA ARG A 367 28.41 -6.95 27.72
C ARG A 367 29.80 -6.35 27.89
N PRO A 368 29.97 -5.04 27.64
CA PRO A 368 31.23 -4.35 27.91
C PRO A 368 31.59 -4.48 29.39
N ALA A 369 32.85 -4.23 29.77
CA ALA A 369 33.30 -4.36 31.16
C ALA A 369 32.37 -3.65 32.18
N SER A 370 31.69 -2.56 31.77
CA SER A 370 30.69 -1.85 32.57
C SER A 370 29.43 -2.67 32.89
N TYR A 371 29.00 -3.61 32.04
CA TYR A 371 27.88 -4.52 32.32
C TYR A 371 28.17 -5.36 33.57
N TYR A 372 29.36 -5.94 33.69
CA TYR A 372 29.75 -6.72 34.86
C TYR A 372 29.71 -5.90 36.16
N TRP A 373 30.12 -4.63 36.09
CA TRP A 373 30.04 -3.70 37.23
C TRP A 373 28.59 -3.33 37.58
N LEU A 374 27.73 -3.10 36.58
CA LEU A 374 26.32 -2.79 36.79
C LEU A 374 25.56 -3.97 37.38
N THR A 375 25.73 -5.18 36.82
CA THR A 375 25.11 -6.41 37.34
C THR A 375 25.64 -6.76 38.73
N ALA A 376 26.95 -6.55 39.00
CA ALA A 376 27.50 -6.69 40.35
C ALA A 376 26.87 -5.67 41.32
N GLY A 377 26.64 -4.43 40.87
CA GLY A 377 25.93 -3.40 41.63
C GLY A 377 24.49 -3.79 41.94
N GLU A 378 23.75 -4.28 40.93
CA GLU A 378 22.38 -4.78 41.07
C GLU A 378 22.30 -5.94 42.06
N ILE A 379 23.17 -6.96 41.91
CA ILE A 379 23.26 -8.08 42.84
C ILE A 379 23.55 -7.59 44.27
N THR A 380 24.41 -6.59 44.43
CA THR A 380 24.73 -6.01 45.74
C THR A 380 23.52 -5.32 46.37
N VAL A 381 22.76 -4.55 45.59
CA VAL A 381 21.53 -3.87 46.05
C VAL A 381 20.45 -4.91 46.40
N LEU A 382 20.24 -5.91 45.55
CA LEU A 382 19.31 -7.00 45.80
C LEU A 382 19.70 -7.80 47.04
N ALA A 383 21.00 -8.08 47.26
CA ALA A 383 21.51 -8.77 48.44
C ALA A 383 21.28 -7.95 49.71
N ALA A 384 21.56 -6.64 49.68
CA ALA A 384 21.27 -5.74 50.79
C ALA A 384 19.76 -5.68 51.09
N GLY A 385 18.91 -5.61 50.05
CA GLY A 385 17.46 -5.67 50.15
C GLY A 385 16.95 -6.98 50.74
N THR A 386 17.55 -8.11 50.34
CA THR A 386 17.24 -9.45 50.86
C THR A 386 17.57 -9.54 52.34
N VAL A 387 18.76 -9.10 52.75
CA VAL A 387 19.18 -9.06 54.16
C VAL A 387 18.25 -8.16 54.98
N ALA A 388 17.87 -7.00 54.46
CA ALA A 388 16.92 -6.10 55.13
C ALA A 388 15.52 -6.71 55.25
N ALA A 389 15.05 -7.45 54.24
CA ALA A 389 13.77 -8.15 54.23
C ALA A 389 13.75 -9.30 55.25
N VAL A 390 14.83 -10.06 55.34
CA VAL A 390 15.02 -11.11 56.36
C VAL A 390 15.00 -10.50 57.77
N LYS A 391 15.73 -9.40 58.01
CA LYS A 391 15.73 -8.69 59.30
C LYS A 391 14.34 -8.15 59.69
N LYS A 392 13.50 -7.81 58.71
CA LYS A 392 12.11 -7.35 58.92
C LYS A 392 11.08 -8.49 58.89
N ASN A 393 11.54 -9.75 58.91
CA ASN A 393 10.71 -10.96 58.89
C ASN A 393 9.73 -11.06 57.69
N ARG A 394 10.10 -10.48 56.54
CA ARG A 394 9.33 -10.51 55.28
C ARG A 394 9.83 -11.63 54.37
N THR A 395 9.53 -12.86 54.75
CA THR A 395 10.06 -14.08 54.13
C THR A 395 9.76 -14.22 52.63
N GLY A 396 8.54 -13.87 52.19
CA GLY A 396 8.17 -13.91 50.77
C GLY A 396 8.95 -12.93 49.89
N LEU A 397 9.20 -11.72 50.40
CA LEU A 397 10.00 -10.71 49.68
C LEU A 397 11.48 -11.07 49.67
N ALA A 398 12.01 -11.62 50.78
CA ALA A 398 13.37 -12.13 50.83
C ALA A 398 13.60 -13.29 49.84
N ALA A 399 12.63 -14.21 49.72
CA ALA A 399 12.68 -15.29 48.74
C ALA A 399 12.64 -14.77 47.29
N GLY A 400 11.78 -13.78 46.99
CA GLY A 400 11.71 -13.15 45.67
C GLY A 400 13.01 -12.44 45.27
N LEU A 401 13.58 -11.63 46.17
CA LEU A 401 14.86 -10.96 45.92
C LEU A 401 16.03 -11.96 45.80
N GLY A 402 16.04 -13.01 46.63
CA GLY A 402 17.01 -14.09 46.53
C GLY A 402 16.94 -14.84 45.19
N GLY A 403 15.72 -15.05 44.67
CA GLY A 403 15.50 -15.62 43.34
C GLY A 403 16.06 -14.74 42.23
N LEU A 404 15.83 -13.42 42.28
CA LEU A 404 16.39 -12.47 41.32
C LEU A 404 17.93 -12.47 41.34
N ILE A 405 18.55 -12.52 42.52
CA ILE A 405 20.01 -12.67 42.65
C ILE A 405 20.50 -13.94 41.94
N ALA A 406 19.83 -15.07 42.14
CA ALA A 406 20.23 -16.34 41.52
C ALA A 406 20.15 -16.27 39.98
N VAL A 407 19.14 -15.59 39.44
CA VAL A 407 19.00 -15.36 37.99
C VAL A 407 20.12 -14.46 37.46
N SER A 408 20.40 -13.33 38.11
CA SER A 408 21.49 -12.42 37.69
C SER A 408 22.87 -13.07 37.79
N VAL A 409 23.11 -13.92 38.80
CA VAL A 409 24.35 -14.69 38.93
C VAL A 409 24.45 -15.78 37.84
N ALA A 410 23.35 -16.49 37.55
CA ALA A 410 23.33 -17.47 36.48
C ALA A 410 23.64 -16.81 35.12
N ASP A 411 23.09 -15.62 34.87
CA ASP A 411 23.33 -14.83 33.66
C ASP A 411 24.81 -14.40 33.51
N LEU A 412 25.47 -14.02 34.62
CA LEU A 412 26.90 -13.71 34.65
C LEU A 412 27.80 -14.91 34.32
N LEU A 413 27.33 -16.13 34.62
CA LEU A 413 28.09 -17.37 34.46
C LEU A 413 27.95 -18.01 33.06
N ILE A 414 27.05 -17.51 32.21
CA ILE A 414 26.89 -18.00 30.84
C ILE A 414 28.20 -17.72 30.07
N PRO A 415 28.91 -18.72 29.53
CA PRO A 415 30.17 -18.51 28.82
C PRO A 415 30.00 -17.71 27.52
N ALA A 416 30.98 -16.89 27.14
CA ALA A 416 30.95 -16.08 25.90
C ALA A 416 30.81 -16.96 24.64
N LYS A 417 31.47 -18.12 24.63
CA LYS A 417 31.43 -19.13 23.56
C LYS A 417 30.05 -19.72 23.25
N TRP A 418 29.12 -19.71 24.21
CA TRP A 418 27.76 -20.23 24.01
C TRP A 418 26.81 -19.15 23.47
N ARG A 419 27.33 -17.94 23.25
CA ARG A 419 26.57 -16.74 22.89
C ARG A 419 26.92 -16.20 21.49
N GLY A 420 27.66 -16.98 20.70
CA GLY A 420 27.98 -16.63 19.30
C GLY A 420 28.96 -15.46 19.13
N GLN A 421 29.70 -15.07 20.18
CA GLN A 421 30.66 -13.96 20.14
C GLN A 421 32.06 -14.34 19.63
N ASP A 422 32.26 -15.55 19.11
CA ASP A 422 33.47 -15.88 18.35
C ASP A 422 33.29 -15.43 16.89
N ARG A 423 33.40 -14.11 16.66
CA ARG A 423 33.81 -13.51 15.39
C ARG A 423 34.70 -12.31 15.66
#